data_AF-A0A7V8BKW0-F1
#
_entry.id   AF-A0A7V8BKW0-F1
#
_cell.length_a   1.000
_cell.length_b   1.000
_cell.length_c   1.000
_cell.angle_alpha   90.00
_cell.angle_beta   90.00
_cell.angle_gamma   90.00
#
_symmetry.space_group_name_H-M   'P 1'
#
loop_
_entity.id
_entity.type
_entity.pdbx_description
1 polymer ?
#
loop_
_entity_poly.entity_id
_entity_poly.type
_entity_poly.pdbx_seq_one_letter_code
_entity_poly.pdbx_strand_id
1 'polypeptide(L)'
;MLTLCGLAAGAAALAQDGGATSSAPDAGPASGTQAHAAAAQRESFRRCDEQAFLVLNIARNYMMTDRNRDAVMPVLKDDAAAVKTAEAVMDRIDAGIVRHPGQEAAAALFECAAAHGMNVGAPREQVALCFTRTDVAFFLHVERSKHVVRENAVHNVGTRLTSRALYPTALIEQVSRTVYAGAEPPDLRRLMGTVAWACIRERPRAASAAGG
;
A
#
# COMPACT_ATOMS: atom_id res chain seq x y z
N MET A 1 16.12 -16.53 -15.20
CA MET A 1 15.18 -17.18 -16.13
C MET A 1 14.09 -17.83 -15.31
N LEU A 2 12.85 -17.37 -15.41
CA LEU A 2 11.64 -18.05 -14.95
C LEU A 2 10.46 -17.51 -15.77
N THR A 3 9.48 -18.37 -16.04
CA THR A 3 8.74 -18.35 -17.31
C THR A 3 7.34 -17.72 -17.18
N LEU A 4 6.90 -16.97 -18.19
CA LEU A 4 5.49 -16.57 -18.32
C LEU A 4 4.63 -17.77 -18.74
N CYS A 5 3.47 -17.94 -18.09
CA CYS A 5 2.34 -18.69 -18.65
C CYS A 5 1.11 -17.77 -18.73
N GLY A 6 0.34 -17.90 -19.80
CA GLY A 6 -0.93 -17.19 -20.01
C GLY A 6 -1.91 -18.06 -20.80
N LEU A 7 -2.95 -17.42 -21.39
CA LEU A 7 -4.03 -18.02 -22.20
C LEU A 7 -5.04 -18.89 -21.39
N ALA A 8 -6.33 -18.98 -21.74
CA ALA A 8 -7.17 -18.13 -22.60
C ALA A 8 -8.68 -18.41 -22.36
N ALA A 9 -9.51 -17.44 -22.77
CA ALA A 9 -10.85 -17.52 -23.39
C ALA A 9 -11.91 -18.56 -22.93
N GLY A 10 -13.14 -18.05 -22.77
CA GLY A 10 -14.38 -18.84 -22.83
C GLY A 10 -15.57 -17.91 -23.10
N ALA A 11 -16.18 -18.02 -24.29
CA ALA A 11 -17.36 -17.25 -24.68
C ALA A 11 -18.51 -18.19 -25.06
N ALA A 12 -19.74 -17.81 -24.70
CA ALA A 12 -20.98 -18.40 -25.22
C ALA A 12 -22.08 -17.32 -25.18
N ALA A 13 -23.00 -17.35 -26.14
CA ALA A 13 -23.97 -16.28 -26.41
C ALA A 13 -25.39 -16.85 -26.63
N LEU A 14 -26.32 -15.92 -26.96
CA LEU A 14 -27.69 -16.03 -27.54
C LEU A 14 -28.77 -15.47 -26.58
N ALA A 15 -29.40 -14.33 -26.90
CA ALA A 15 -30.64 -14.17 -27.73
C ALA A 15 -31.91 -14.41 -26.88
N GLN A 16 -33.11 -13.84 -27.05
CA GLN A 16 -33.72 -12.76 -27.88
C GLN A 16 -35.14 -12.52 -27.28
N ASP A 17 -35.94 -11.45 -27.48
CA ASP A 17 -35.86 -10.15 -28.18
C ASP A 17 -36.99 -9.23 -27.58
N GLY A 18 -37.22 -8.02 -28.12
CA GLY A 18 -38.55 -7.39 -28.13
C GLY A 18 -38.79 -6.05 -27.38
N GLY A 19 -38.87 -4.96 -28.15
CA GLY A 19 -40.07 -4.11 -28.13
C GLY A 19 -40.07 -2.75 -27.38
N ALA A 20 -40.74 -1.79 -28.05
CA ALA A 20 -41.29 -0.52 -27.56
C ALA A 20 -40.39 0.74 -27.48
N THR A 21 -40.88 1.78 -28.13
CA THR A 21 -40.33 3.14 -28.22
C THR A 21 -40.62 3.99 -26.99
N SER A 22 -39.64 4.79 -26.54
CA SER A 22 -39.92 6.07 -25.88
C SER A 22 -38.74 7.02 -26.01
N SER A 23 -39.02 8.31 -26.24
CA SER A 23 -38.01 9.34 -26.47
C SER A 23 -37.22 9.63 -25.20
N ALA A 24 -35.88 9.62 -25.29
CA ALA A 24 -34.96 10.11 -24.28
C ALA A 24 -34.12 11.26 -24.88
N PRO A 25 -33.77 12.29 -24.09
CA PRO A 25 -33.18 13.53 -24.61
C PRO A 25 -31.76 13.35 -25.13
N ASP A 26 -31.33 14.27 -26.00
CA ASP A 26 -29.97 14.36 -26.54
C ASP A 26 -28.91 14.37 -25.41
N ALA A 27 -28.32 13.20 -25.17
CA ALA A 27 -27.15 13.05 -24.34
C ALA A 27 -25.92 13.58 -25.10
N GLY A 28 -25.72 14.90 -25.03
CA GLY A 28 -24.53 15.56 -25.55
C GLY A 28 -23.22 14.96 -24.98
N PRO A 29 -22.07 15.16 -25.66
CA PRO A 29 -20.86 14.36 -25.45
C PRO A 29 -20.05 14.72 -24.19
N ALA A 30 -20.67 14.62 -23.01
CA ALA A 30 -20.01 14.80 -21.71
C ALA A 30 -19.14 13.60 -21.30
N SER A 31 -19.39 12.42 -21.88
CA SER A 31 -18.86 11.12 -21.41
C SER A 31 -17.37 10.89 -21.71
N GLY A 32 -16.82 11.51 -22.75
CA GLY A 32 -15.41 11.32 -23.13
C GLY A 32 -14.43 12.00 -22.16
N THR A 33 -14.56 13.32 -22.01
CA THR A 33 -13.63 14.15 -21.22
C THR A 33 -13.58 13.73 -19.75
N GLN A 34 -14.71 13.37 -19.15
CA GLN A 34 -14.76 12.90 -17.76
C GLN A 34 -14.11 11.52 -17.58
N ALA A 35 -14.33 10.58 -18.52
CA ALA A 35 -13.70 9.27 -18.48
C ALA A 35 -12.17 9.34 -18.64
N HIS A 36 -11.67 10.20 -19.53
CA HIS A 36 -10.24 10.45 -19.69
C HIS A 36 -9.62 11.12 -18.46
N ALA A 37 -10.28 12.12 -17.87
CA ALA A 37 -9.81 12.76 -16.64
C ALA A 37 -9.74 11.77 -15.46
N ALA A 38 -10.77 10.93 -15.28
CA ALA A 38 -10.76 9.88 -14.26
C ALA A 38 -9.68 8.81 -14.50
N ALA A 39 -9.39 8.46 -15.76
CA ALA A 39 -8.29 7.56 -16.09
C ALA A 39 -6.92 8.16 -15.77
N ALA A 40 -6.69 9.43 -16.13
CA ALA A 40 -5.46 10.15 -15.83
C ALA A 40 -5.24 10.30 -14.30
N GLN A 41 -6.27 10.60 -13.52
CA GLN A 41 -6.19 10.65 -12.06
C GLN A 41 -5.86 9.29 -11.44
N ARG A 42 -6.46 8.19 -11.93
CA ARG A 42 -6.12 6.83 -11.47
C ARG A 42 -4.66 6.46 -11.76
N GLU A 43 -4.14 6.86 -12.90
CA GLU A 43 -2.73 6.62 -13.28
C GLU A 43 -1.76 7.46 -12.41
N SER A 44 -2.05 8.74 -12.20
CA SER A 44 -1.26 9.59 -11.28
C SER A 44 -1.27 9.04 -9.86
N PHE A 45 -2.44 8.63 -9.35
CA PHE A 45 -2.57 7.98 -8.04
C PHE A 45 -1.72 6.71 -7.94
N ARG A 46 -1.77 5.85 -8.97
CA ARG A 46 -1.00 4.61 -9.03
C ARG A 46 0.51 4.88 -8.92
N ARG A 47 1.03 5.86 -9.65
CA ARG A 47 2.45 6.26 -9.58
C ARG A 47 2.84 6.78 -8.21
N CYS A 48 2.01 7.61 -7.58
CA CYS A 48 2.29 8.10 -6.23
C CYS A 48 2.22 7.01 -5.16
N ASP A 49 1.31 6.04 -5.29
CA ASP A 49 1.25 4.86 -4.41
C ASP A 49 2.48 3.95 -4.63
N GLU A 50 2.89 3.70 -5.87
CA GLU A 50 4.12 2.98 -6.22
C GLU A 50 5.38 3.65 -5.63
N GLN A 51 5.54 4.97 -5.79
CA GLN A 51 6.65 5.74 -5.22
C GLN A 51 6.65 5.70 -3.68
N ALA A 52 5.49 5.86 -3.05
CA ALA A 52 5.37 5.77 -1.59
C ALA A 52 5.77 4.38 -1.06
N PHE A 53 5.37 3.31 -1.74
CA PHE A 53 5.76 1.95 -1.37
C PHE A 53 7.23 1.61 -1.66
N LEU A 54 7.86 2.18 -2.69
CA LEU A 54 9.31 2.09 -2.91
C LEU A 54 10.06 2.71 -1.71
N VAL A 55 9.73 3.97 -1.39
CA VAL A 55 10.33 4.72 -0.28
C VAL A 55 10.09 4.02 1.07
N LEU A 56 8.90 3.47 1.30
CA LEU A 56 8.59 2.66 2.47
C LEU A 56 9.51 1.44 2.63
N ASN A 57 9.74 0.71 1.54
CA ASN A 57 10.54 -0.51 1.57
C ASN A 57 12.03 -0.20 1.77
N ILE A 58 12.54 0.89 1.18
CA ILE A 58 13.88 1.43 1.46
C ILE A 58 14.01 1.75 2.95
N ALA A 59 13.12 2.59 3.48
CA ALA A 59 13.15 3.03 4.87
C ALA A 59 13.03 1.85 5.85
N ARG A 60 12.09 0.92 5.60
CA ARG A 60 11.94 -0.30 6.41
C ARG A 60 13.22 -1.11 6.44
N ASN A 61 13.76 -1.47 5.27
CA ASN A 61 14.92 -2.35 5.22
C ASN A 61 16.11 -1.69 5.93
N TYR A 62 16.41 -0.41 5.65
CA TYR A 62 17.50 0.31 6.32
C TYR A 62 17.34 0.38 7.85
N MET A 63 16.14 0.69 8.35
CA MET A 63 15.89 0.73 9.79
C MET A 63 15.91 -0.65 10.46
N MET A 64 15.61 -1.72 9.72
CA MET A 64 15.57 -3.10 10.21
C MET A 64 16.91 -3.83 10.12
N THR A 65 17.91 -3.28 9.41
CA THR A 65 19.25 -3.83 9.25
C THR A 65 20.30 -3.03 10.01
N ASP A 66 19.91 -2.44 11.15
CA ASP A 66 20.76 -1.59 12.00
C ASP A 66 21.48 -0.47 11.21
N ARG A 67 20.78 0.12 10.23
CA ARG A 67 21.30 1.17 9.32
C ARG A 67 22.46 0.69 8.43
N ASN A 68 22.48 -0.58 8.08
CA ASN A 68 23.41 -1.11 7.09
C ASN A 68 22.95 -0.76 5.66
N ARG A 69 23.68 0.14 4.98
CA ARG A 69 23.42 0.53 3.58
C ARG A 69 23.60 -0.63 2.60
N ASP A 70 24.56 -1.53 2.86
CA ASP A 70 24.85 -2.69 2.00
C ASP A 70 23.72 -3.71 1.95
N ALA A 71 22.78 -3.67 2.91
CA ALA A 71 21.59 -4.50 2.90
C ALA A 71 20.46 -3.96 1.98
N VAL A 72 20.61 -2.75 1.44
CA VAL A 72 19.59 -2.07 0.63
C VAL A 72 20.12 -1.73 -0.78
N MET A 73 21.28 -1.09 -0.85
CA MET A 73 21.81 -0.54 -2.11
C MET A 73 22.01 -1.58 -3.25
N PRO A 74 22.45 -2.83 -3.01
CA PRO A 74 22.66 -3.80 -4.09
C PRO A 74 21.40 -4.17 -4.88
N VAL A 75 20.21 -3.98 -4.29
CA VAL A 75 18.91 -4.26 -4.95
C VAL A 75 18.50 -3.14 -5.91
N LEU A 76 19.08 -1.94 -5.74
CA LEU A 76 18.70 -0.73 -6.47
C LEU A 76 19.72 -0.30 -7.53
N LYS A 77 20.90 -0.94 -7.56
CA LYS A 77 22.10 -0.53 -8.34
C LYS A 77 21.86 -0.23 -9.83
N ASP A 78 20.85 -0.84 -10.45
CA ASP A 78 20.53 -0.71 -11.87
C ASP A 78 19.50 0.42 -12.14
N ASP A 79 19.01 1.10 -11.09
CA ASP A 79 18.11 2.26 -11.14
C ASP A 79 18.71 3.45 -10.36
N ALA A 80 19.33 4.37 -11.10
CA ALA A 80 19.96 5.57 -10.54
C ALA A 80 18.98 6.51 -9.81
N ALA A 81 17.69 6.50 -10.17
CA ALA A 81 16.68 7.31 -9.48
C ALA A 81 16.29 6.66 -8.14
N ALA A 82 16.18 5.34 -8.09
CA ALA A 82 15.97 4.59 -6.85
C ALA A 82 17.19 4.68 -5.91
N VAL A 83 18.42 4.61 -6.44
CA VAL A 83 19.67 4.84 -5.68
C VAL A 83 19.66 6.21 -5.00
N LYS A 84 19.45 7.29 -5.76
CA LYS A 84 19.37 8.66 -5.20
C LYS A 84 18.25 8.81 -4.18
N THR A 85 17.11 8.16 -4.41
CA THR A 85 15.99 8.14 -3.46
C THR A 85 16.39 7.41 -2.17
N ALA A 86 17.12 6.31 -2.28
CA ALA A 86 17.58 5.54 -1.14
C ALA A 86 18.57 6.30 -0.26
N GLU A 87 19.56 6.96 -0.87
CA GLU A 87 20.52 7.83 -0.18
C GLU A 87 19.81 8.92 0.61
N ALA A 88 18.90 9.67 -0.03
CA ALA A 88 18.15 10.75 0.63
C ALA A 88 17.26 10.26 1.79
N VAL A 89 16.68 9.06 1.67
CA VAL A 89 15.89 8.42 2.76
C VAL A 89 16.81 8.00 3.91
N MET A 90 17.95 7.37 3.61
CA MET A 90 18.94 6.93 4.60
C MET A 90 19.49 8.12 5.39
N ASP A 91 19.90 9.19 4.71
CA ASP A 91 20.47 10.39 5.34
C ASP A 91 19.47 11.06 6.30
N ARG A 92 18.17 11.04 5.99
CA ARG A 92 17.11 11.57 6.86
C ARG A 92 16.79 10.67 8.06
N ILE A 93 16.96 9.35 7.91
CA ILE A 93 16.92 8.38 9.03
C ILE A 93 18.15 8.58 9.93
N ASP A 94 19.32 8.80 9.33
CA ASP A 94 20.58 9.03 10.06
C ASP A 94 20.55 10.33 10.86
N ALA A 95 20.01 11.40 10.28
CA ALA A 95 19.74 12.68 10.96
C ALA A 95 18.64 12.61 12.05
N GLY A 96 18.00 11.47 12.27
CA GLY A 96 16.97 11.30 13.31
C GLY A 96 15.63 11.99 13.01
N ILE A 97 15.44 12.50 11.79
CA ILE A 97 14.20 13.12 11.33
C ILE A 97 13.10 12.06 11.21
N VAL A 98 13.49 10.84 10.81
CA VAL A 98 12.59 9.69 10.61
C VAL A 98 12.63 8.76 11.82
N ARG A 99 11.48 8.61 12.48
CA ARG A 99 11.25 7.71 13.62
C ARG A 99 10.61 6.38 13.23
N HIS A 100 9.90 6.33 12.11
CA HIS A 100 9.27 5.11 11.59
C HIS A 100 9.10 5.18 10.06
N PRO A 101 9.20 4.05 9.33
CA PRO A 101 9.41 4.06 7.88
C PRO A 101 8.24 4.65 7.08
N GLY A 102 7.02 4.64 7.64
CA GLY A 102 5.87 5.25 6.99
C GLY A 102 5.90 6.79 6.89
N GLN A 103 6.75 7.49 7.66
CA GLN A 103 6.90 8.94 7.52
C GLN A 103 7.45 9.34 6.14
N GLU A 104 8.39 8.56 5.62
CA GLU A 104 8.97 8.76 4.29
C GLU A 104 7.97 8.41 3.19
N ALA A 105 7.24 7.30 3.35
CA ALA A 105 6.18 6.91 2.43
C ALA A 105 5.07 7.98 2.35
N ALA A 106 4.68 8.56 3.49
CA ALA A 106 3.73 9.67 3.52
C ALA A 106 4.30 10.94 2.90
N ALA A 107 5.58 11.28 3.12
CA ALA A 107 6.21 12.43 2.48
C ALA A 107 6.16 12.30 0.95
N ALA A 108 6.64 11.18 0.42
CA ALA A 108 6.63 10.87 -1.01
C ALA A 108 5.21 10.87 -1.61
N LEU A 109 4.21 10.28 -0.93
CA LEU A 109 2.82 10.29 -1.39
C LEU A 109 2.27 11.72 -1.52
N PHE A 110 2.51 12.58 -0.51
CA PHE A 110 2.00 13.96 -0.54
C PHE A 110 2.74 14.84 -1.54
N GLU A 111 4.05 14.66 -1.71
CA GLU A 111 4.86 15.40 -2.69
C GLU A 111 4.44 15.04 -4.12
N CYS A 112 4.28 13.75 -4.42
CA CYS A 112 3.76 13.29 -5.70
C CYS A 112 2.29 13.73 -5.93
N ALA A 113 1.44 13.63 -4.91
CA ALA A 113 0.05 14.09 -5.01
C ALA A 113 -0.03 15.59 -5.29
N ALA A 114 0.79 16.42 -4.63
CA ALA A 114 0.87 17.86 -4.88
C ALA A 114 1.34 18.17 -6.31
N ALA A 115 2.37 17.48 -6.81
CA ALA A 115 2.86 17.63 -8.19
C ALA A 115 1.79 17.28 -9.26
N HIS A 116 0.81 16.43 -8.90
CA HIS A 116 -0.30 16.05 -9.77
C HIS A 116 -1.64 16.74 -9.43
N GLY A 117 -1.66 17.71 -8.51
CA GLY A 117 -2.89 18.42 -8.10
C GLY A 117 -3.93 17.53 -7.40
N MET A 118 -3.50 16.42 -6.80
CA MET A 118 -4.36 15.44 -6.12
C MET A 118 -4.43 15.70 -4.61
N ASN A 119 -5.57 15.38 -3.99
CA ASN A 119 -5.74 15.38 -2.53
C ASN A 119 -5.72 13.95 -1.99
N VAL A 120 -4.88 13.68 -0.98
CA VAL A 120 -4.76 12.36 -0.33
C VAL A 120 -5.95 12.05 0.60
N GLY A 121 -6.69 13.08 1.05
CA GLY A 121 -7.95 12.90 1.80
C GLY A 121 -7.80 12.56 3.30
N ALA A 122 -6.58 12.52 3.83
CA ALA A 122 -6.28 12.30 5.25
C ALA A 122 -5.07 13.16 5.68
N PRO A 123 -4.86 13.43 6.99
CA PRO A 123 -3.66 14.13 7.48
C PRO A 123 -2.36 13.36 7.24
N ARG A 124 -1.23 14.06 7.01
CA ARG A 124 0.08 13.43 6.74
C ARG A 124 0.52 12.47 7.86
N GLU A 125 0.23 12.80 9.13
CA GLU A 125 0.53 11.95 10.29
C GLU A 125 -0.26 10.64 10.30
N GLN A 126 -1.57 10.69 9.97
CA GLN A 126 -2.39 9.48 9.84
C GLN A 126 -1.84 8.58 8.73
N VAL A 127 -1.55 9.17 7.56
CA VAL A 127 -0.98 8.45 6.41
C VAL A 127 0.36 7.80 6.77
N ALA A 128 1.22 8.49 7.52
CA ALA A 128 2.49 7.95 7.99
C ALA A 128 2.32 6.75 8.94
N LEU A 129 1.37 6.84 9.87
CA LEU A 129 1.02 5.74 10.77
C LEU A 129 0.41 4.55 10.01
N CYS A 130 -0.41 4.80 8.99
CA CYS A 130 -1.02 3.76 8.16
C CYS A 130 -0.02 3.04 7.24
N PHE A 131 0.94 3.75 6.65
CA PHE A 131 2.04 3.11 5.92
C PHE A 131 2.93 2.27 6.85
N THR A 132 3.21 2.77 8.05
CA THR A 132 3.98 2.05 9.07
C THR A 132 3.29 0.74 9.45
N ARG A 133 1.96 0.76 9.62
CA ARG A 133 1.15 -0.44 9.91
C ARG A 133 1.26 -1.57 8.86
N THR A 134 1.72 -1.29 7.64
CA THR A 134 1.97 -2.33 6.63
C THR A 134 3.12 -3.27 7.00
N ASP A 135 3.97 -2.90 7.97
CA ASP A 135 5.01 -3.79 8.51
C ASP A 135 4.41 -5.10 9.06
N VAL A 136 3.18 -5.04 9.58
CA VAL A 136 2.41 -6.22 10.01
C VAL A 136 2.19 -7.19 8.84
N ALA A 137 1.76 -6.69 7.69
CA ALA A 137 1.57 -7.49 6.48
C ALA A 137 2.91 -8.03 5.95
N PHE A 138 3.95 -7.20 5.94
CA PHE A 138 5.29 -7.59 5.53
C PHE A 138 5.85 -8.75 6.36
N PHE A 139 5.90 -8.61 7.69
CA PHE A 139 6.49 -9.66 8.52
C PHE A 139 5.63 -10.92 8.58
N LEU A 140 4.29 -10.83 8.59
CA LEU A 140 3.45 -12.03 8.50
C LEU A 140 3.64 -12.77 7.17
N HIS A 141 3.81 -12.06 6.05
CA HIS A 141 4.12 -12.68 4.76
C HIS A 141 5.50 -13.34 4.76
N VAL A 142 6.50 -12.73 5.41
CA VAL A 142 7.85 -13.31 5.58
C VAL A 142 7.85 -14.56 6.46
N GLU A 143 7.04 -14.61 7.51
CA GLU A 143 6.87 -15.83 8.31
C GLU A 143 6.11 -16.91 7.53
N ARG A 144 5.08 -16.54 6.75
CA ARG A 144 4.34 -17.45 5.86
C ARG A 144 5.24 -18.05 4.77
N SER A 145 6.13 -17.26 4.15
CA SER A 145 7.07 -17.76 3.14
C SER A 145 8.18 -18.66 3.70
N LYS A 146 8.36 -18.69 5.04
CA LYS A 146 9.20 -19.66 5.76
C LYS A 146 8.41 -20.88 6.27
N HIS A 147 7.16 -21.03 5.84
CA HIS A 147 6.23 -22.08 6.29
C HIS A 147 5.93 -22.08 7.81
N VAL A 148 6.15 -20.97 8.51
CA VAL A 148 5.81 -20.84 9.93
C VAL A 148 4.28 -20.88 10.07
N VAL A 149 3.76 -21.69 10.99
CA VAL A 149 2.31 -21.78 11.27
C VAL A 149 1.77 -20.47 11.88
N ARG A 150 0.49 -20.17 11.65
CA ARG A 150 -0.15 -18.88 11.95
C ARG A 150 0.11 -18.40 13.38
N GLU A 151 -0.06 -19.26 14.38
CA GLU A 151 0.07 -18.91 15.80
C GLU A 151 1.49 -18.48 16.14
N ASN A 152 2.49 -19.25 15.70
CA ASN A 152 3.91 -18.90 15.85
C ASN A 152 4.27 -17.63 15.08
N ALA A 153 3.70 -17.43 13.88
CA ALA A 153 3.93 -16.20 13.11
C ALA A 153 3.34 -14.96 13.81
N VAL A 154 2.13 -15.05 14.38
CA VAL A 154 1.54 -13.97 15.19
C VAL A 154 2.40 -13.68 16.41
N HIS A 155 2.90 -14.71 17.11
CA HIS A 155 3.81 -14.53 18.24
C HIS A 155 5.13 -13.85 17.82
N ASN A 156 5.80 -14.36 16.78
CA ASN A 156 7.06 -13.82 16.26
C ASN A 156 6.92 -12.35 15.81
N VAL A 157 5.86 -12.04 15.07
CA VAL A 157 5.56 -10.66 14.62
C VAL A 157 5.18 -9.78 15.80
N GLY A 158 4.42 -10.29 16.78
CA GLY A 158 4.09 -9.59 18.01
C GLY A 158 5.33 -9.23 18.84
N THR A 159 6.32 -10.11 18.92
CA THR A 159 7.59 -9.89 19.62
C THR A 159 8.51 -8.91 18.87
N ARG A 160 8.56 -8.99 17.52
CA ARG A 160 9.33 -8.04 16.69
C ARG A 160 8.72 -6.63 16.65
N LEU A 161 7.41 -6.52 16.52
CA LEU A 161 6.68 -5.25 16.41
C LEU A 161 6.20 -4.81 17.80
N THR A 162 7.11 -4.27 18.60
CA THR A 162 6.91 -3.98 20.04
C THR A 162 6.00 -2.78 20.31
N SER A 163 6.00 -1.75 19.46
CA SER A 163 5.19 -0.53 19.66
C SER A 163 3.69 -0.81 19.45
N ARG A 164 2.95 -1.02 20.53
CA ARG A 164 1.50 -1.32 20.49
C ARG A 164 0.62 -0.16 19.99
N ALA A 165 1.12 1.08 20.04
CA ALA A 165 0.44 2.24 19.45
C ALA A 165 0.45 2.17 17.90
N LEU A 166 1.59 1.77 17.32
CA LEU A 166 1.73 1.56 15.88
C LEU A 166 1.10 0.23 15.45
N TYR A 167 1.36 -0.84 16.22
CA TYR A 167 1.02 -2.23 15.91
C TYR A 167 0.13 -2.87 17.01
N PRO A 168 -1.17 -2.54 17.08
CA PRO A 168 -2.11 -3.19 17.99
C PRO A 168 -2.19 -4.70 17.73
N THR A 169 -2.28 -5.51 18.77
CA THR A 169 -2.41 -6.98 18.64
C THR A 169 -3.59 -7.37 17.75
N ALA A 170 -4.71 -6.65 17.85
CA ALA A 170 -5.90 -6.86 17.01
C ALA A 170 -5.61 -6.71 15.50
N LEU A 171 -4.69 -5.82 15.11
CA LEU A 171 -4.28 -5.65 13.71
C LEU A 171 -3.43 -6.83 13.23
N ILE A 172 -2.50 -7.32 14.07
CA ILE A 172 -1.68 -8.51 13.76
C ILE A 172 -2.58 -9.76 13.62
N GLU A 173 -3.53 -9.93 14.54
CA GLU A 173 -4.55 -10.97 14.47
C GLU A 173 -5.43 -10.87 13.21
N GLN A 174 -5.87 -9.67 12.83
CA GLN A 174 -6.68 -9.44 11.64
C GLN A 174 -5.91 -9.76 10.35
N VAL A 175 -4.72 -9.20 10.18
CA VAL A 175 -3.91 -9.39 8.96
C VAL A 175 -3.43 -10.84 8.84
N SER A 176 -3.11 -11.52 9.94
CA SER A 176 -2.70 -12.93 9.91
C SER A 176 -3.81 -13.85 9.40
N ARG A 177 -5.09 -13.56 9.67
CA ARG A 177 -6.20 -14.31 9.06
C ARG A 177 -6.20 -14.20 7.54
N THR A 178 -5.93 -13.01 6.99
CA THR A 178 -5.83 -12.81 5.53
C THR A 178 -4.59 -13.50 4.92
N VAL A 179 -3.43 -13.42 5.58
CA VAL A 179 -2.19 -14.05 5.09
C VAL A 179 -2.27 -15.58 5.06
N TYR A 180 -3.02 -16.19 6.00
CA TYR A 180 -3.12 -17.64 6.17
C TYR A 180 -4.45 -18.25 5.68
N ALA A 181 -5.30 -17.48 5.00
CA ALA A 181 -6.61 -17.97 4.54
C ALA A 181 -6.53 -18.98 3.37
N GLY A 182 -5.44 -18.95 2.59
CA GLY A 182 -5.24 -19.78 1.40
C GLY A 182 -4.04 -20.72 1.49
N ALA A 183 -3.90 -21.59 0.50
CA ALA A 183 -2.71 -22.41 0.32
C ALA A 183 -1.47 -21.51 0.10
N GLU A 184 -1.55 -20.62 -0.90
CA GLU A 184 -0.51 -19.65 -1.21
C GLU A 184 -0.70 -18.33 -0.44
N PRO A 185 0.40 -17.60 -0.11
CA PRO A 185 0.29 -16.26 0.44
C PRO A 185 -0.32 -15.29 -0.58
N PRO A 186 -1.09 -14.28 -0.15
CA PRO A 186 -1.58 -13.24 -1.03
C PRO A 186 -0.43 -12.34 -1.50
N ASP A 187 -0.56 -11.76 -2.71
CA ASP A 187 0.41 -10.77 -3.20
C ASP A 187 0.71 -9.69 -2.15
N LEU A 188 1.99 -9.58 -1.80
CA LEU A 188 2.46 -8.72 -0.72
C LEU A 188 2.14 -7.25 -0.98
N ARG A 189 2.30 -6.78 -2.21
CA ARG A 189 2.05 -5.37 -2.56
C ARG A 189 0.57 -5.01 -2.41
N ARG A 190 -0.34 -5.88 -2.85
CA ARG A 190 -1.80 -5.77 -2.68
C ARG A 190 -2.21 -5.88 -1.21
N LEU A 191 -1.59 -6.77 -0.44
CA LEU A 191 -1.87 -6.91 0.99
C LEU A 191 -1.46 -5.65 1.76
N MET A 192 -0.23 -5.16 1.56
CA MET A 192 0.27 -3.94 2.18
C MET A 192 -0.56 -2.72 1.77
N GLY A 193 -0.91 -2.61 0.47
CA GLY A 193 -1.83 -1.57 -0.02
C GLY A 193 -3.20 -1.64 0.66
N THR A 194 -3.75 -2.85 0.84
CA THR A 194 -5.02 -3.05 1.56
C THR A 194 -4.93 -2.54 3.01
N VAL A 195 -3.85 -2.86 3.73
CA VAL A 195 -3.65 -2.40 5.12
C VAL A 195 -3.51 -0.88 5.20
N ALA A 196 -2.66 -0.27 4.35
CA ALA A 196 -2.48 1.17 4.32
C ALA A 196 -3.79 1.90 4.01
N TRP A 197 -4.44 1.55 2.90
CA TRP A 197 -5.63 2.26 2.42
C TRP A 197 -6.91 1.96 3.21
N ALA A 198 -7.01 0.83 3.92
CA ALA A 198 -8.05 0.64 4.93
C ALA A 198 -7.87 1.65 6.08
N CYS A 199 -6.67 1.71 6.67
CA CYS A 199 -6.33 2.62 7.77
C CYS A 199 -6.45 4.11 7.38
N ILE A 200 -6.14 4.48 6.13
CA ILE A 200 -6.29 5.86 5.64
C ILE A 200 -7.77 6.25 5.47
N ARG A 201 -8.62 5.31 5.02
CA ARG A 201 -10.07 5.54 4.85
C ARG A 201 -10.86 5.46 6.16
N GLU A 202 -10.35 4.77 7.16
CA GLU A 202 -10.82 4.87 8.53
C GLU A 202 -10.58 6.30 9.02
N ARG A 203 -11.58 7.18 8.86
CA ARG A 203 -11.58 8.48 9.54
C ARG A 203 -11.31 8.24 11.02
N PRO A 204 -10.48 9.07 11.68
CA PRO A 204 -10.48 9.10 13.14
C PRO A 204 -11.94 9.22 13.58
N ARG A 205 -12.43 8.25 14.38
CA ARG A 205 -13.65 8.52 15.16
C ARG A 205 -13.29 9.71 16.02
N ALA A 206 -13.86 10.87 15.68
CA ALA A 206 -13.72 12.07 16.49
C ALA A 206 -14.06 11.72 17.94
N ALA A 207 -13.47 12.45 18.89
CA ALA A 207 -13.59 12.19 20.32
C ALA A 207 -15.00 12.52 20.87
N SER A 208 -16.03 11.88 20.32
CA SER A 208 -17.42 11.88 20.78
C SER A 208 -17.58 10.95 21.98
N ALA A 209 -16.80 11.24 23.03
CA ALA A 209 -16.87 10.64 24.36
C ALA A 209 -16.35 11.63 25.43
N ALA A 210 -16.68 12.92 25.25
CA ALA A 210 -16.50 13.98 26.24
C ALA A 210 -17.73 14.90 26.16
N GLY A 211 -18.83 14.46 26.78
CA GLY A 211 -20.15 15.07 26.64
C GLY A 211 -21.26 14.13 27.11
N GLY A 212 -21.32 13.93 28.42
CA GLY A 212 -22.27 13.07 29.14
C GLY A 212 -21.96 13.11 30.63
#